data_AF-A0A1I3VT36-F1
#
_entry.id   AF-A0A1I3VT36-F1
#
_cell.length_a   1.000
_cell.length_b   1.000
_cell.length_c   1.000
_cell.angle_alpha   90.00
_cell.angle_beta   90.00
_cell.angle_gamma   90.00
#
_symmetry.space_group_name_H-M   'P 1'
#
loop_
_entity.id
_entity.type
_entity.pdbx_description
1 polymer ?
#
loop_
_entity_poly.entity_id
_entity_poly.type
_entity_poly.pdbx_seq_one_letter_code
_entity_poly.pdbx_strand_id
1 'polypeptide(L)'
;MASTSKRDMTHVQEVGRRELLRNGIVAGASMVAWHAGLSPSLAQTATIANKDVLSLQERASALGIEVQAPNITKSLTGTGHLELRTLADLVDSALAKSSGPADEAEKLAADAGEVLSKLNRTVRPPRREGEAKGKAKKFAQLKGEYRKMFDTCEPDPKHLSELRAWVTKLSSPSSRKRYGDLEAATKVPWHVIAVIHYRECSANFMGHLHNGDPIAKKTVNVPPGRPDPWNPPPSPWNPVTAWQASGIDAFAYDGLANQVDWGLELTLYRLEAYNGFGTRNHGAIPNYLWNFSKFPVRGGYDSDGHWKPNYLSSQCGAAVLMKLLANQGLISV
;
A
#
# COMPACT_ATOMS: atom_id res chain seq x y z
N MET A 1 -26.32 -46.15 -28.62
CA MET A 1 -25.14 -45.52 -28.00
C MET A 1 -24.60 -44.47 -28.97
N ALA A 2 -24.75 -43.18 -28.66
CA ALA A 2 -23.92 -42.06 -29.13
C ALA A 2 -24.62 -40.74 -28.74
N SER A 3 -24.31 -40.21 -27.56
CA SER A 3 -24.67 -38.83 -27.17
C SER A 3 -23.60 -38.29 -26.23
N THR A 4 -22.42 -38.03 -26.79
CA THR A 4 -21.31 -37.32 -26.14
C THR A 4 -20.42 -36.80 -27.25
N SER A 5 -20.63 -35.55 -27.73
CA SER A 5 -19.63 -34.88 -28.58
C SER A 5 -19.83 -33.37 -28.81
N LYS A 6 -20.95 -32.75 -28.38
CA LYS A 6 -21.14 -31.31 -28.64
C LYS A 6 -20.80 -30.37 -27.46
N ARG A 7 -20.92 -30.83 -26.20
CA ARG A 7 -20.56 -30.01 -25.02
C ARG A 7 -19.05 -29.94 -24.75
N ASP A 8 -18.30 -31.01 -25.04
CA ASP A 8 -16.84 -31.02 -24.82
C ASP A 8 -16.09 -30.16 -25.85
N MET A 9 -16.53 -30.15 -27.11
CA MET A 9 -15.86 -29.36 -28.16
C MET A 9 -16.00 -27.85 -27.93
N THR A 10 -17.15 -27.37 -27.44
CA THR A 10 -17.34 -25.96 -27.11
C THR A 10 -16.51 -25.55 -25.90
N HIS A 11 -16.39 -26.42 -24.89
CA HIS A 11 -15.62 -26.13 -23.69
C HIS A 11 -14.10 -26.10 -23.99
N VAL A 12 -13.61 -27.01 -24.83
CA VAL A 12 -12.20 -27.06 -25.27
C VAL A 12 -11.84 -25.88 -26.17
N GLN A 13 -12.73 -25.45 -27.07
CA GLN A 13 -12.51 -24.26 -27.90
C GLN A 13 -12.52 -22.97 -27.08
N GLU A 14 -13.35 -22.88 -26.05
CA GLU A 14 -13.40 -21.71 -25.18
C GLU A 14 -12.15 -21.63 -24.29
N VAL A 15 -11.67 -22.76 -23.76
CA VAL A 15 -10.39 -22.86 -23.03
C VAL A 15 -9.21 -22.49 -23.93
N GLY A 16 -9.16 -23.01 -25.17
CA GLY A 16 -8.08 -22.69 -26.12
C GLY A 16 -8.08 -21.23 -26.56
N ARG A 17 -9.25 -20.61 -26.73
CA ARG A 17 -9.36 -19.17 -27.05
C ARG A 17 -8.95 -18.29 -25.87
N ARG A 18 -9.27 -18.70 -24.62
CA ARG A 18 -8.81 -18.02 -23.40
C ARG A 18 -7.30 -18.15 -23.20
N GLU A 19 -6.70 -19.31 -23.49
CA GLU A 19 -5.24 -19.48 -23.45
C GLU A 19 -4.52 -18.65 -24.51
N LEU A 20 -5.05 -18.58 -25.74
CA LEU A 20 -4.49 -17.72 -26.80
C LEU A 20 -4.57 -16.23 -26.45
N LEU A 21 -5.67 -15.77 -25.86
CA LEU A 21 -5.80 -14.40 -25.35
C LEU A 21 -4.84 -14.14 -24.18
N ARG A 22 -4.71 -15.08 -23.24
CA ARG A 22 -3.77 -15.00 -22.11
C ARG A 22 -2.32 -14.90 -22.58
N ASN A 23 -1.93 -15.72 -23.56
CA ASN A 23 -0.59 -15.74 -24.12
C ASN A 23 -0.30 -14.48 -24.97
N GLY A 24 -1.30 -13.97 -25.70
CA GLY A 24 -1.19 -12.72 -26.45
C GLY A 24 -0.99 -11.47 -25.57
N ILE A 25 -1.69 -11.41 -24.43
CA ILE A 25 -1.52 -10.31 -23.45
C ILE A 25 -0.16 -10.39 -22.76
N VAL A 26 0.32 -11.58 -22.40
CA VAL A 26 1.64 -11.81 -21.80
C VAL A 26 2.78 -11.39 -22.75
N ALA A 27 2.65 -11.71 -24.04
CA ALA A 27 3.59 -11.27 -25.07
C ALA A 27 3.55 -9.74 -25.26
N GLY A 28 2.35 -9.14 -25.23
CA GLY A 28 2.16 -7.69 -25.30
C GLY A 28 2.74 -6.94 -24.10
N ALA A 29 2.54 -7.42 -22.87
CA ALA A 29 3.09 -6.83 -21.65
C ALA A 29 4.63 -6.90 -21.62
N SER A 30 5.20 -8.03 -22.07
CA SER A 30 6.64 -8.19 -22.21
C SER A 30 7.23 -7.22 -23.25
N MET A 31 6.54 -7.03 -24.39
CA MET A 31 6.95 -6.05 -25.41
C MET A 31 6.84 -4.60 -24.92
N VAL A 32 5.76 -4.24 -24.21
CA VAL A 32 5.57 -2.89 -23.67
C VAL A 32 6.59 -2.58 -22.57
N ALA A 33 6.90 -3.55 -21.70
CA ALA A 33 7.94 -3.41 -20.68
C ALA A 33 9.33 -3.16 -21.30
N TRP A 34 9.62 -3.83 -22.42
CA TRP A 34 10.86 -3.64 -23.18
C TRP A 34 10.94 -2.25 -23.83
N HIS A 35 9.84 -1.78 -24.44
CA HIS A 35 9.77 -0.43 -25.02
C HIS A 35 9.77 0.69 -23.96
N ALA A 36 9.31 0.40 -22.73
CA ALA A 36 9.31 1.34 -21.60
C ALA A 36 10.67 1.47 -20.89
N GLY A 37 11.71 0.76 -21.34
CA GLY A 37 13.05 0.84 -20.75
C GLY A 37 13.16 0.25 -19.33
N LEU A 38 12.24 -0.65 -18.96
CA LEU A 38 12.29 -1.32 -17.65
C LEU A 38 13.47 -2.30 -17.59
N SER A 39 14.09 -2.43 -16.42
CA SER A 39 15.11 -3.46 -16.22
C SER A 39 14.52 -4.86 -16.42
N PRO A 40 15.32 -5.87 -16.81
CA PRO A 40 14.84 -7.24 -17.00
C PRO A 40 14.10 -7.83 -15.77
N SER A 41 14.52 -7.46 -14.56
CA SER A 41 13.86 -7.86 -13.31
C SER A 41 12.49 -7.18 -13.11
N LEU A 42 12.36 -5.91 -13.49
CA LEU A 42 11.09 -5.18 -13.48
C LEU A 42 10.14 -5.69 -14.57
N ALA A 43 10.66 -6.04 -15.74
CA ALA A 43 9.90 -6.66 -16.83
C ALA A 43 9.41 -8.08 -16.47
N GLN A 44 10.22 -8.88 -15.78
CA GLN A 44 9.79 -10.20 -15.29
C GLN A 44 8.70 -10.09 -14.20
N THR A 45 8.86 -9.13 -13.29
CA THR A 45 7.86 -8.83 -12.25
C THR A 45 6.54 -8.33 -12.87
N ALA A 46 6.63 -7.52 -13.92
CA ALA A 46 5.49 -7.05 -14.71
C ALA A 46 4.68 -8.18 -15.36
N THR A 47 5.40 -9.15 -15.93
CA THR A 47 4.77 -10.27 -16.63
C THR A 47 4.11 -11.26 -15.66
N ILE A 48 4.72 -11.52 -14.50
CA ILE A 48 4.12 -12.38 -13.45
C ILE A 48 2.85 -11.72 -12.88
N ALA A 49 2.91 -10.42 -12.55
CA ALA A 49 1.76 -9.70 -12.01
C ALA A 49 0.53 -9.72 -12.95
N ASN A 50 0.73 -9.68 -14.27
CA ASN A 50 -0.36 -9.75 -15.25
C ASN A 50 -1.14 -11.06 -15.23
N LYS A 51 -0.47 -12.20 -15.08
CA LYS A 51 -1.17 -13.49 -15.01
C LYS A 51 -1.97 -13.62 -13.72
N ASP A 52 -1.39 -13.18 -12.61
CA ASP A 52 -2.02 -13.28 -11.29
C ASP A 52 -3.25 -12.37 -11.22
N VAL A 53 -3.17 -11.14 -11.71
CA VAL A 53 -4.32 -10.21 -11.68
C VAL A 53 -5.47 -10.63 -12.59
N LEU A 54 -5.20 -11.22 -13.76
CA LEU A 54 -6.27 -11.79 -14.59
C LEU A 54 -7.00 -12.92 -13.85
N SER A 55 -6.25 -13.79 -13.17
CA SER A 55 -6.85 -14.85 -12.34
C SER A 55 -7.66 -14.26 -11.18
N LEU A 56 -7.19 -13.20 -10.54
CA LEU A 56 -7.93 -12.49 -9.49
C LEU A 56 -9.24 -11.90 -10.01
N GLN A 57 -9.25 -11.32 -11.22
CA GLN A 57 -10.47 -10.78 -11.84
C GLN A 57 -11.50 -11.85 -12.15
N GLU A 58 -11.08 -12.98 -12.71
CA GLU A 58 -11.98 -14.12 -13.00
C GLU A 58 -12.63 -14.63 -11.71
N ARG A 59 -11.84 -14.81 -10.65
CA ARG A 59 -12.33 -15.26 -9.34
C ARG A 59 -13.23 -14.22 -8.67
N ALA A 60 -12.89 -12.94 -8.76
CA ALA A 60 -13.75 -11.86 -8.26
C ALA A 60 -15.11 -11.84 -8.99
N SER A 61 -15.10 -12.00 -10.31
CA SER A 61 -16.32 -12.07 -11.12
C SER A 61 -17.17 -13.29 -10.74
N ALA A 62 -16.55 -14.45 -10.53
CA ALA A 62 -17.24 -15.67 -10.08
C ALA A 62 -17.91 -15.49 -8.70
N LEU A 63 -17.33 -14.65 -7.84
CA LEU A 63 -17.89 -14.27 -6.54
C LEU A 63 -18.87 -13.10 -6.63
N GLY A 64 -19.14 -12.55 -7.81
CA GLY A 64 -20.00 -11.38 -8.00
C GLY A 64 -19.44 -10.12 -7.33
N ILE A 65 -18.12 -9.97 -7.30
CA ILE A 65 -17.42 -8.76 -6.87
C ILE A 65 -17.10 -7.96 -8.12
N GLU A 66 -17.66 -6.75 -8.24
CA GLU A 66 -17.31 -5.84 -9.32
C GLU A 66 -15.93 -5.25 -9.05
N VAL A 67 -14.97 -5.54 -9.94
CA VAL A 67 -13.62 -4.99 -9.89
C VAL A 67 -13.39 -4.20 -11.15
N GLN A 68 -13.04 -2.92 -11.03
CA GLN A 68 -12.45 -2.20 -12.16
C GLN A 68 -11.12 -2.90 -12.47
N ALA A 69 -10.91 -3.40 -13.69
CA ALA A 69 -9.71 -4.16 -14.01
C ALA A 69 -8.43 -3.32 -13.79
N PRO A 70 -7.45 -3.79 -12.99
CA PRO A 70 -6.18 -3.08 -12.91
C PRO A 70 -5.44 -3.12 -14.26
N ASN A 71 -5.02 -1.97 -14.80
CA ASN A 71 -4.04 -1.90 -15.89
C ASN A 71 -2.60 -1.94 -15.32
N ILE A 72 -2.13 -3.15 -15.01
CA ILE A 72 -0.83 -3.38 -14.37
C ILE A 72 0.34 -2.80 -15.17
N THR A 73 0.24 -2.72 -16.50
CA THR A 73 1.27 -2.12 -17.35
C THR A 73 1.52 -0.64 -17.01
N LYS A 74 0.49 0.08 -16.54
CA LYS A 74 0.63 1.44 -15.95
C LYS A 74 1.19 1.41 -14.52
N SER A 75 0.95 0.32 -13.77
CA SER A 75 1.47 0.14 -12.42
C SER A 75 3.00 0.19 -12.34
N LEU A 76 3.68 -0.20 -13.41
CA LEU A 76 5.14 -0.36 -13.46
C LEU A 76 5.86 0.86 -14.03
N THR A 77 5.14 1.81 -14.63
CA THR A 77 5.70 3.00 -15.27
C THR A 77 5.57 4.26 -14.40
N GLY A 78 5.25 4.11 -13.10
CA GLY A 78 5.16 5.23 -12.15
C GLY A 78 3.84 6.01 -12.19
N THR A 79 2.88 5.62 -13.03
CA THR A 79 1.48 6.13 -13.03
C THR A 79 0.52 5.19 -12.28
N GLY A 80 1.08 4.33 -11.42
CA GLY A 80 0.52 3.08 -10.94
C GLY A 80 -0.36 3.07 -9.70
N HIS A 81 -0.62 4.22 -9.10
CA HIS A 81 -1.31 4.26 -7.81
C HIS A 81 -2.79 3.92 -7.89
N LEU A 82 -3.44 4.19 -9.03
CA LEU A 82 -4.81 3.75 -9.26
C LEU A 82 -4.91 2.21 -9.28
N GLU A 83 -3.82 1.53 -9.67
CA GLU A 83 -3.74 0.08 -9.74
C GLU A 83 -3.57 -0.57 -8.37
N LEU A 84 -2.67 -0.01 -7.54
CA LEU A 84 -2.49 -0.44 -6.15
C LEU A 84 -3.79 -0.24 -5.34
N ARG A 85 -4.47 0.89 -5.56
CA ARG A 85 -5.77 1.17 -4.93
C ARG A 85 -6.81 0.13 -5.32
N THR A 86 -6.89 -0.19 -6.61
CA THR A 86 -7.86 -1.16 -7.13
C THR A 86 -7.65 -2.55 -6.53
N LEU A 87 -6.40 -3.00 -6.39
CA LEU A 87 -6.10 -4.25 -5.69
C LEU A 87 -6.47 -4.18 -4.21
N ALA A 88 -6.23 -3.05 -3.56
CA ALA A 88 -6.62 -2.87 -2.17
C ALA A 88 -8.15 -2.83 -2.01
N ASP A 89 -8.90 -2.31 -2.98
CA ASP A 89 -10.37 -2.32 -3.00
C ASP A 89 -10.91 -3.74 -3.26
N LEU A 90 -10.21 -4.53 -4.07
CA LEU A 90 -10.50 -5.96 -4.23
C LEU A 90 -10.29 -6.72 -2.92
N VAL A 91 -9.20 -6.48 -2.20
CA VAL A 91 -8.98 -7.07 -0.86
C VAL A 91 -10.15 -6.76 0.07
N ASP A 92 -10.57 -5.50 0.15
CA ASP A 92 -11.71 -5.09 0.99
C ASP A 92 -13.02 -5.77 0.59
N SER A 93 -13.30 -5.84 -0.71
CA SER A 93 -14.53 -6.42 -1.24
C SER A 93 -14.58 -7.93 -1.03
N ALA A 94 -13.45 -8.61 -1.19
CA ALA A 94 -13.30 -10.04 -0.95
C ALA A 94 -13.43 -10.36 0.55
N LEU A 95 -12.81 -9.58 1.43
CA LEU A 95 -12.99 -9.71 2.89
C LEU A 95 -14.44 -9.46 3.32
N ALA A 96 -15.15 -8.53 2.67
CA ALA A 96 -16.57 -8.27 2.96
C ALA A 96 -17.50 -9.41 2.49
N LYS A 97 -17.11 -10.16 1.45
CA LYS A 97 -17.86 -11.32 0.95
C LYS A 97 -17.56 -12.62 1.67
N SER A 98 -16.43 -12.70 2.37
CA SER A 98 -16.06 -13.92 3.09
C SER A 98 -17.06 -14.25 4.18
N SER A 99 -17.46 -15.52 4.17
CA SER A 99 -18.33 -16.20 5.12
C SER A 99 -17.55 -16.95 6.22
N GLY A 100 -16.23 -17.13 6.05
CA GLY A 100 -15.39 -17.76 7.04
C GLY A 100 -14.00 -18.17 6.55
N PRO A 101 -13.19 -18.76 7.43
CA PRO A 101 -11.81 -19.11 7.13
C PRO A 101 -11.70 -20.05 5.91
N ALA A 102 -10.74 -19.76 5.04
CA ALA A 102 -10.41 -20.53 3.85
C ALA A 102 -11.54 -20.71 2.82
N ASP A 103 -12.58 -19.87 2.84
CA ASP A 103 -13.50 -19.79 1.72
C ASP A 103 -12.86 -19.08 0.50
N GLU A 104 -13.52 -19.18 -0.66
CA GLU A 104 -12.96 -18.64 -1.90
C GLU A 104 -12.78 -17.13 -1.88
N ALA A 105 -13.59 -16.40 -1.10
CA ALA A 105 -13.45 -14.96 -0.96
C ALA A 105 -12.27 -14.57 -0.05
N GLU A 106 -12.02 -15.30 1.04
CA GLU A 106 -10.82 -15.10 1.86
C GLU A 106 -9.55 -15.46 1.09
N LYS A 107 -9.56 -16.57 0.34
CA LYS A 107 -8.44 -16.92 -0.55
C LYS A 107 -8.18 -15.83 -1.58
N LEU A 108 -9.25 -15.29 -2.18
CA LEU A 108 -9.13 -14.17 -3.12
C LEU A 108 -8.50 -12.93 -2.44
N ALA A 109 -8.92 -12.60 -1.22
CA ALA A 109 -8.34 -11.51 -0.45
C ALA A 109 -6.85 -11.74 -0.14
N ALA A 110 -6.48 -12.96 0.25
CA ALA A 110 -5.10 -13.35 0.53
C ALA A 110 -4.21 -13.22 -0.71
N ASP A 111 -4.66 -13.76 -1.84
CA ASP A 111 -3.89 -13.72 -3.10
C ASP A 111 -3.79 -12.29 -3.66
N ALA A 112 -4.89 -11.52 -3.62
CA ALA A 112 -4.87 -10.10 -3.99
C ALA A 112 -3.94 -9.29 -3.07
N GLY A 113 -3.97 -9.58 -1.78
CA GLY A 113 -3.08 -9.00 -0.79
C GLY A 113 -1.61 -9.32 -1.08
N GLU A 114 -1.28 -10.56 -1.46
CA GLU A 114 0.08 -10.94 -1.80
C GLU A 114 0.58 -10.23 -3.07
N VAL A 115 -0.25 -10.14 -4.10
CA VAL A 115 0.07 -9.38 -5.32
C VAL A 115 0.28 -7.90 -5.00
N LEU A 116 -0.59 -7.32 -4.18
CA LEU A 116 -0.48 -5.93 -3.73
C LEU A 116 0.82 -5.70 -2.93
N SER A 117 1.19 -6.61 -2.03
CA SER A 117 2.46 -6.56 -1.30
C SER A 117 3.66 -6.59 -2.24
N LYS A 118 3.65 -7.45 -3.27
CA LYS A 118 4.72 -7.54 -4.28
C LYS A 118 4.85 -6.23 -5.07
N LEU A 119 3.73 -5.68 -5.56
CA LEU A 119 3.73 -4.43 -6.33
C LEU A 119 4.07 -3.21 -5.47
N ASN A 120 3.61 -3.16 -4.22
CA ASN A 120 3.94 -2.08 -3.29
C ASN A 120 5.47 -1.95 -3.11
N ARG A 121 6.19 -3.07 -3.06
CA ARG A 121 7.67 -3.07 -2.94
C ARG A 121 8.39 -2.55 -4.18
N THR A 122 7.77 -2.54 -5.37
CA THR A 122 8.42 -2.00 -6.57
C THR A 122 8.30 -0.47 -6.66
N VAL A 123 7.26 0.09 -6.03
CA VAL A 123 7.01 1.54 -6.03
C VAL A 123 7.54 2.23 -4.76
N ARG A 124 7.69 1.49 -3.67
CA ARG A 124 8.14 1.98 -2.38
C ARG A 124 9.63 1.66 -2.18
N PRO A 125 10.47 2.63 -1.82
CA PRO A 125 11.84 2.31 -1.40
C PRO A 125 11.82 1.48 -0.10
N PRO A 126 12.78 0.55 0.08
CA PRO A 126 12.81 -0.30 1.26
C PRO A 126 12.89 0.54 2.55
N ARG A 127 12.27 0.03 3.62
CA ARG A 127 12.41 0.60 4.96
C ARG A 127 13.86 0.37 5.41
N ARG A 128 14.52 1.45 5.85
CA ARG A 128 15.88 1.38 6.39
C ARG A 128 15.90 0.70 7.74
N GLU A 129 16.74 -0.33 7.88
CA GLU A 129 17.08 -0.87 9.19
C GLU A 129 18.19 -0.01 9.80
N GLY A 130 17.99 0.49 11.01
CA GLY A 130 19.11 0.97 11.81
C GLY A 130 19.90 2.16 11.24
N GLU A 131 19.33 3.04 10.41
CA GLU A 131 19.82 4.42 10.40
C GLU A 131 19.54 4.96 11.81
N ALA A 132 20.56 4.81 12.68
CA ALA A 132 20.64 5.44 13.98
C ALA A 132 20.01 6.81 13.80
N LYS A 133 18.93 7.09 14.55
CA LYS A 133 18.23 8.38 14.64
C LYS A 133 19.23 9.52 14.49
N GLY A 134 19.60 9.87 13.26
CA GLY A 134 20.90 10.49 13.01
C GLY A 134 20.80 11.88 13.58
N LYS A 135 21.55 12.19 14.66
CA LYS A 135 21.27 13.31 15.58
C LYS A 135 19.88 13.89 15.35
N ALA A 136 18.83 13.11 15.67
CA ALA A 136 17.46 13.44 15.27
C ALA A 136 17.26 14.94 15.45
N LYS A 137 16.98 15.67 14.35
CA LYS A 137 16.74 17.11 14.46
C LYS A 137 15.66 17.27 15.51
N LYS A 138 15.95 18.08 16.53
CA LYS A 138 15.08 18.16 17.71
C LYS A 138 13.74 18.71 17.24
N PHE A 139 12.63 18.16 17.71
CA PHE A 139 11.28 18.62 17.37
C PHE A 139 11.14 20.16 17.40
N ALA A 140 11.72 20.80 18.43
CA ALA A 140 11.72 22.26 18.58
C ALA A 140 12.27 23.02 17.35
N GLN A 141 13.24 22.45 16.64
CA GLN A 141 13.85 23.07 15.44
C GLN A 141 12.96 22.92 14.19
N LEU A 142 12.09 21.90 14.17
CA LEU A 142 11.26 21.56 13.01
C LEU A 142 9.81 22.01 13.16
N LYS A 143 9.33 22.25 14.39
CA LYS A 143 7.94 22.60 14.68
C LYS A 143 7.39 23.72 13.78
N GLY A 144 8.12 24.85 13.70
CA GLY A 144 7.69 25.99 12.88
C GLY A 144 7.66 25.69 11.38
N GLU A 145 8.61 24.90 10.90
CA GLU A 145 8.66 24.44 9.50
C GLU A 145 7.45 23.55 9.19
N TYR A 146 7.15 22.56 10.04
CA TYR A 146 6.00 21.67 9.85
C TYR A 146 4.68 22.42 9.78
N ARG A 147 4.42 23.34 10.72
CA ARG A 147 3.19 24.15 10.71
C ARG A 147 3.09 24.96 9.43
N LYS A 148 4.15 25.73 9.11
CA LYS A 148 4.19 26.55 7.88
C LYS A 148 3.94 25.71 6.63
N MET A 149 4.64 24.60 6.47
CA MET A 149 4.51 23.74 5.31
C MET A 149 3.12 23.12 5.20
N PHE A 150 2.50 22.71 6.31
CA PHE A 150 1.16 22.17 6.28
C PHE A 150 0.12 23.23 5.92
N ASP A 151 0.25 24.44 6.50
CA ASP A 151 -0.66 25.54 6.24
C ASP A 151 -0.63 25.95 4.75
N THR A 152 0.57 26.05 4.18
CA THR A 152 0.77 26.40 2.75
C THR A 152 0.82 25.19 1.82
N CYS A 153 0.48 23.98 2.30
CA CYS A 153 0.47 22.79 1.47
C CYS A 153 -0.70 22.85 0.48
N GLU A 154 -0.39 22.97 -0.80
CA GLU A 154 -1.32 22.78 -1.90
C GLU A 154 -1.04 21.46 -2.61
N PRO A 155 -1.98 20.50 -2.61
CA PRO A 155 -1.87 19.30 -3.43
C PRO A 155 -1.72 19.65 -4.92
N ASP A 156 -0.83 18.96 -5.64
CA ASP A 156 -0.65 19.18 -7.07
C ASP A 156 -1.93 18.78 -7.83
N PRO A 157 -2.55 19.68 -8.61
CA PRO A 157 -3.73 19.37 -9.41
C PRO A 157 -3.58 18.13 -10.32
N LYS A 158 -2.36 17.82 -10.78
CA LYS A 158 -2.07 16.63 -11.60
C LYS A 158 -2.39 15.32 -10.88
N HIS A 159 -2.26 15.30 -9.55
CA HIS A 159 -2.47 14.12 -8.71
C HIS A 159 -3.80 14.15 -7.94
N LEU A 160 -4.59 15.21 -8.08
CA LEU A 160 -5.75 15.44 -7.21
C LEU A 160 -6.83 14.35 -7.32
N SER A 161 -7.05 13.80 -8.53
CA SER A 161 -8.00 12.69 -8.73
C SER A 161 -7.57 11.44 -7.96
N GLU A 162 -6.28 11.10 -8.03
CA GLU A 162 -5.70 9.96 -7.33
C GLU A 162 -5.73 10.16 -5.80
N LEU A 163 -5.34 11.34 -5.34
CA LEU A 163 -5.37 11.70 -3.91
C LEU A 163 -6.79 11.61 -3.35
N ARG A 164 -7.80 12.09 -4.08
CA ARG A 164 -9.21 11.96 -3.69
C ARG A 164 -9.64 10.50 -3.61
N ALA A 165 -9.24 9.67 -4.57
CA ALA A 165 -9.57 8.25 -4.56
C ALA A 165 -8.95 7.54 -3.33
N TRP A 166 -7.71 7.87 -2.96
CA TRP A 166 -7.10 7.37 -1.72
C TRP A 166 -7.80 7.87 -0.47
N VAL A 167 -8.16 9.16 -0.39
CA VAL A 167 -8.93 9.68 0.74
C VAL A 167 -10.24 8.91 0.89
N THR A 168 -11.02 8.76 -0.18
CA THR A 168 -12.27 8.00 -0.17
C THR A 168 -12.07 6.58 0.37
N LYS A 169 -11.02 5.88 -0.06
CA LYS A 169 -10.70 4.55 0.44
C LYS A 169 -10.35 4.56 1.93
N LEU A 170 -9.45 5.44 2.34
CA LEU A 170 -8.96 5.52 3.72
C LEU A 170 -10.06 5.95 4.70
N SER A 171 -11.01 6.77 4.25
CA SER A 171 -12.16 7.19 5.03
C SER A 171 -13.42 6.33 4.82
N SER A 172 -13.35 5.24 4.07
CA SER A 172 -14.51 4.36 3.86
C SER A 172 -15.00 3.79 5.20
N PRO A 173 -16.29 3.44 5.34
CA PRO A 173 -16.81 2.91 6.61
C PRO A 173 -16.05 1.67 7.11
N SER A 174 -15.66 0.76 6.20
CA SER A 174 -14.89 -0.44 6.53
C SER A 174 -13.47 -0.10 7.01
N SER A 175 -12.77 0.79 6.31
CA SER A 175 -11.44 1.29 6.70
C SER A 175 -11.51 2.01 8.04
N ARG A 176 -12.46 2.94 8.21
CA ARG A 176 -12.64 3.72 9.45
C ARG A 176 -12.91 2.82 10.64
N LYS A 177 -13.70 1.76 10.48
CA LYS A 177 -13.91 0.78 11.55
C LYS A 177 -12.60 0.11 11.97
N ARG A 178 -11.83 -0.43 11.02
CA ARG A 178 -10.56 -1.13 11.31
C ARG A 178 -9.53 -0.19 11.94
N TYR A 179 -9.42 1.04 11.43
CA TYR A 179 -8.55 2.06 12.02
C TYR A 179 -9.01 2.49 13.41
N GLY A 180 -10.32 2.60 13.65
CA GLY A 180 -10.88 2.92 14.96
C GLY A 180 -10.62 1.81 16.00
N ASP A 181 -10.76 0.55 15.60
CA ASP A 181 -10.45 -0.60 16.46
C ASP A 181 -8.96 -0.61 16.86
N LEU A 182 -8.06 -0.24 15.93
CA LEU A 182 -6.63 -0.13 16.22
C LEU A 182 -6.27 1.14 17.03
N GLU A 183 -6.93 2.27 16.77
CA GLU A 183 -6.83 3.50 17.56
C GLU A 183 -7.24 3.26 19.01
N ALA A 184 -8.33 2.51 19.24
CA ALA A 184 -8.77 2.15 20.59
C ALA A 184 -7.68 1.34 21.35
N ALA A 185 -7.02 0.42 20.64
CA ALA A 185 -5.98 -0.45 21.20
C ALA A 185 -4.62 0.24 21.41
N THR A 186 -4.28 1.24 20.60
CA THR A 186 -2.91 1.81 20.56
C THR A 186 -2.83 3.29 20.90
N LYS A 187 -3.98 3.99 20.95
CA LYS A 187 -4.09 5.45 21.12
C LYS A 187 -3.45 6.28 19.99
N VAL A 188 -3.08 5.64 18.89
CA VAL A 188 -2.65 6.33 17.66
C VAL A 188 -3.89 6.78 16.90
N PRO A 189 -4.03 8.06 16.54
CA PRO A 189 -5.22 8.56 15.87
C PRO A 189 -5.48 7.86 14.55
N TRP A 190 -6.73 7.54 14.24
CA TRP A 190 -7.07 6.75 13.05
C TRP A 190 -6.47 7.29 11.75
N HIS A 191 -6.35 8.61 11.62
CA HIS A 191 -5.87 9.24 10.40
C HIS A 191 -4.34 9.10 10.26
N VAL A 192 -3.62 9.05 11.38
CA VAL A 192 -2.19 8.69 11.42
C VAL A 192 -2.02 7.23 11.02
N ILE A 193 -2.85 6.33 11.59
CA ILE A 193 -2.87 4.91 11.21
C ILE A 193 -3.11 4.76 9.71
N ALA A 194 -4.12 5.46 9.18
CA ALA A 194 -4.51 5.38 7.77
C ALA A 194 -3.40 5.81 6.81
N VAL A 195 -2.71 6.93 7.09
CA VAL A 195 -1.63 7.40 6.21
C VAL A 195 -0.37 6.54 6.32
N ILE A 196 -0.06 5.99 7.50
CA ILE A 196 1.01 4.98 7.65
C ILE A 196 0.63 3.72 6.86
N HIS A 197 -0.59 3.20 7.03
CA HIS A 197 -1.08 2.02 6.32
C HIS A 197 -1.01 2.20 4.78
N TYR A 198 -1.32 3.39 4.28
CA TYR A 198 -1.09 3.73 2.88
C TYR A 198 0.40 3.71 2.50
N ARG A 199 1.26 4.42 3.25
CA ARG A 199 2.68 4.57 2.91
C ARG A 199 3.44 3.24 2.96
N GLU A 200 3.12 2.39 3.92
CA GLU A 200 3.86 1.16 4.17
C GLU A 200 3.36 -0.01 3.32
N CYS A 201 2.05 -0.10 3.07
CA CYS A 201 1.47 -1.26 2.40
C CYS A 201 0.27 -0.94 1.49
N SER A 202 0.15 0.29 0.97
CA SER A 202 -0.92 0.69 0.03
C SER A 202 -2.34 0.38 0.55
N ALA A 203 -2.53 0.51 1.87
CA ALA A 203 -3.76 0.17 2.58
C ALA A 203 -4.21 -1.30 2.44
N ASN A 204 -3.24 -2.23 2.30
CA ASN A 204 -3.49 -3.67 2.24
C ASN A 204 -3.82 -4.26 3.63
N PHE A 205 -5.10 -4.55 3.89
CA PHE A 205 -5.53 -5.22 5.12
C PHE A 205 -5.13 -6.70 5.22
N MET A 206 -4.50 -7.26 4.18
CA MET A 206 -3.87 -8.58 4.19
C MET A 206 -2.34 -8.50 4.27
N GLY A 207 -1.78 -7.32 4.56
CA GLY A 207 -0.36 -7.08 4.78
C GLY A 207 -0.06 -6.57 6.20
N HIS A 208 1.17 -6.80 6.65
CA HIS A 208 1.68 -6.27 7.90
C HIS A 208 1.82 -4.75 7.82
N LEU A 209 1.31 -4.03 8.84
CA LEU A 209 1.42 -2.57 8.92
C LEU A 209 2.88 -2.09 8.96
N HIS A 210 3.79 -2.95 9.43
CA HIS A 210 5.24 -2.74 9.45
C HIS A 210 5.83 -2.34 8.09
N ASN A 211 5.55 -3.14 7.06
CA ASN A 211 6.28 -3.09 5.80
C ASN A 211 5.53 -3.69 4.60
N GLY A 212 4.31 -4.16 4.82
CA GLY A 212 3.46 -4.77 3.80
C GLY A 212 3.72 -6.23 3.50
N ASP A 213 4.53 -6.97 4.28
CA ASP A 213 4.63 -8.43 4.11
C ASP A 213 3.27 -9.13 4.34
N PRO A 214 2.97 -10.26 3.68
CA PRO A 214 1.70 -10.95 3.85
C PRO A 214 1.40 -11.30 5.31
N ILE A 215 0.19 -10.96 5.79
CA ILE A 215 -0.20 -11.03 7.22
C ILE A 215 -0.22 -12.46 7.80
N ALA A 216 -0.24 -13.49 6.94
CA ALA A 216 -0.32 -14.89 7.35
C ALA A 216 0.99 -15.46 7.94
N LYS A 217 2.12 -14.74 7.83
CA LYS A 217 3.46 -15.18 8.25
C LYS A 217 4.22 -13.99 8.80
N LYS A 218 5.22 -14.22 9.67
CA LYS A 218 6.10 -13.15 10.14
C LYS A 218 6.71 -12.37 8.97
N THR A 219 6.96 -11.08 9.22
CA THR A 219 7.74 -10.25 8.31
C THR A 219 9.10 -10.89 8.04
N VAL A 220 9.52 -10.84 6.78
CA VAL A 220 10.88 -11.23 6.34
C VAL A 220 11.66 -9.99 5.94
N ASN A 221 10.96 -8.93 5.51
CA ASN A 221 11.53 -7.63 5.24
C ASN A 221 11.62 -6.81 6.53
N VAL A 222 12.37 -5.72 6.49
CA VAL A 222 12.62 -4.86 7.65
C VAL A 222 11.32 -4.19 8.15
N PRO A 223 11.04 -4.21 9.47
CA PRO A 223 11.73 -5.00 10.51
C PRO A 223 11.40 -6.50 10.39
N PRO A 224 12.41 -7.40 10.32
CA PRO A 224 12.15 -8.84 10.15
C PRO A 224 11.65 -9.47 11.46
N GLY A 225 10.97 -10.61 11.35
CA GLY A 225 10.57 -11.42 12.49
C GLY A 225 9.39 -10.86 13.30
N ARG A 226 8.63 -9.92 12.75
CA ARG A 226 7.47 -9.29 13.41
C ARG A 226 6.15 -9.90 12.96
N PRO A 227 5.09 -9.85 13.80
CA PRO A 227 5.09 -9.54 15.23
C PRO A 227 5.95 -10.47 16.10
N ASP A 228 6.42 -9.94 17.23
CA ASP A 228 7.22 -10.69 18.21
C ASP A 228 6.75 -10.46 19.67
N PRO A 229 6.34 -11.50 20.43
CA PRO A 229 6.30 -12.92 20.04
C PRO A 229 5.40 -13.14 18.82
N TRP A 230 5.64 -14.23 18.07
CA TRP A 230 4.63 -14.67 17.11
C TRP A 230 3.40 -15.07 17.91
N ASN A 231 2.43 -14.16 18.02
CA ASN A 231 1.09 -14.63 18.17
C ASN A 231 0.76 -15.22 16.80
N PRO A 232 0.67 -16.57 16.65
CA PRO A 232 0.15 -17.13 15.41
C PRO A 232 -1.15 -16.41 15.10
N PRO A 233 -1.50 -16.26 13.82
CA PRO A 233 -2.74 -15.58 13.51
C PRO A 233 -3.85 -16.17 14.38
N PRO A 234 -4.73 -15.32 14.94
CA PRO A 234 -5.65 -15.69 16.01
C PRO A 234 -6.25 -17.05 15.72
N SER A 235 -6.36 -17.93 16.71
CA SER A 235 -7.03 -19.22 16.54
C SER A 235 -8.47 -19.08 17.03
N PRO A 236 -9.49 -19.31 16.18
CA PRO A 236 -9.42 -19.64 14.75
C PRO A 236 -9.00 -18.44 13.87
N TRP A 237 -8.35 -18.73 12.72
CA TRP A 237 -7.80 -17.72 11.80
C TRP A 237 -8.84 -16.64 11.51
N ASN A 238 -8.41 -15.38 11.62
CA ASN A 238 -9.23 -14.25 11.26
C ASN A 238 -8.35 -13.08 10.79
N PRO A 239 -8.52 -12.62 9.53
CA PRO A 239 -7.64 -11.60 8.95
C PRO A 239 -7.78 -10.22 9.62
N VAL A 240 -8.96 -9.89 10.15
CA VAL A 240 -9.21 -8.60 10.83
C VAL A 240 -8.39 -8.51 12.11
N THR A 241 -8.47 -9.54 12.94
CA THR A 241 -7.75 -9.60 14.22
C THR A 241 -6.25 -9.86 14.02
N ALA A 242 -5.85 -10.61 12.98
CA ALA A 242 -4.45 -10.73 12.57
C ALA A 242 -3.85 -9.37 12.19
N TRP A 243 -4.55 -8.59 11.36
CA TRP A 243 -4.12 -7.24 10.97
C TRP A 243 -4.04 -6.29 12.18
N GLN A 244 -5.02 -6.34 13.10
CA GLN A 244 -4.99 -5.55 14.32
C GLN A 244 -3.79 -5.90 15.21
N ALA A 245 -3.49 -7.19 15.40
CA ALA A 245 -2.33 -7.64 16.18
C ALA A 245 -1.01 -7.15 15.56
N SER A 246 -0.89 -7.22 14.24
CA SER A 246 0.24 -6.66 13.49
C SER A 246 0.38 -5.15 13.68
N GLY A 247 -0.74 -4.40 13.66
CA GLY A 247 -0.73 -2.97 13.91
C GLY A 247 -0.32 -2.58 15.34
N ILE A 248 -0.77 -3.35 16.33
CA ILE A 248 -0.37 -3.16 17.75
C ILE A 248 1.14 -3.35 17.88
N ASP A 249 1.67 -4.43 17.34
CA ASP A 249 3.12 -4.70 17.35
C ASP A 249 3.91 -3.62 16.60
N ALA A 250 3.44 -3.16 15.44
CA ALA A 250 4.08 -2.08 14.67
C ALA A 250 4.19 -0.78 15.45
N PHE A 251 3.09 -0.30 16.05
CA PHE A 251 3.14 0.94 16.80
C PHE A 251 3.88 0.81 18.14
N ALA A 252 3.92 -0.37 18.75
CA ALA A 252 4.78 -0.63 19.90
C ALA A 252 6.26 -0.60 19.51
N TYR A 253 6.62 -1.30 18.44
CA TYR A 253 7.99 -1.36 17.91
C TYR A 253 8.55 0.02 17.57
N ASP A 254 7.73 0.86 16.92
CA ASP A 254 8.12 2.21 16.51
C ASP A 254 7.93 3.28 17.60
N GLY A 255 7.49 2.89 18.81
CA GLY A 255 7.31 3.79 19.94
C GLY A 255 6.18 4.81 19.76
N LEU A 256 5.23 4.53 18.87
CA LEU A 256 4.05 5.39 18.61
C LEU A 256 2.85 5.02 19.49
N ALA A 257 2.79 3.78 20.00
CA ALA A 257 1.72 3.35 20.88
C ALA A 257 1.70 4.17 22.20
N ASN A 258 0.49 4.50 22.67
CA ASN A 258 0.21 5.21 23.91
C ASN A 258 0.79 6.63 24.01
N GLN A 259 1.17 7.25 22.88
CA GLN A 259 1.55 8.66 22.84
C GLN A 259 0.32 9.56 23.05
N VAL A 260 0.45 10.59 23.89
CA VAL A 260 -0.69 11.41 24.37
C VAL A 260 -0.98 12.66 23.53
N ASP A 261 0.05 13.30 22.97
CA ASP A 261 -0.10 14.55 22.20
C ASP A 261 0.03 14.25 20.71
N TRP A 262 -1.03 14.45 19.93
CA TRP A 262 -1.05 14.31 18.46
C TRP A 262 -1.36 15.63 17.75
N GLY A 263 -0.98 16.76 18.35
CA GLY A 263 -0.99 18.05 17.67
C GLY A 263 -0.23 17.99 16.34
N LEU A 264 -0.70 18.74 15.34
CA LEU A 264 -0.25 18.64 13.95
C LEU A 264 1.27 18.55 13.80
N GLU A 265 2.03 19.44 14.43
CA GLU A 265 3.48 19.49 14.26
C GLU A 265 4.16 18.25 14.82
N LEU A 266 3.68 17.73 15.95
CA LEU A 266 4.25 16.54 16.57
C LEU A 266 3.85 15.29 15.81
N THR A 267 2.65 15.26 15.24
CA THR A 267 2.21 14.22 14.30
C THR A 267 3.12 14.18 13.06
N LEU A 268 3.38 15.32 12.43
CA LEU A 268 4.28 15.40 11.27
C LEU A 268 5.72 15.00 11.62
N TYR A 269 6.21 15.40 12.81
CA TYR A 269 7.50 14.96 13.32
C TYR A 269 7.59 13.44 13.49
N ARG A 270 6.56 12.82 14.08
CA ARG A 270 6.50 11.37 14.28
C ARG A 270 6.38 10.61 12.97
N LEU A 271 5.59 11.09 12.01
CA LEU A 271 5.49 10.50 10.68
C LEU A 271 6.83 10.53 9.96
N GLU A 272 7.57 11.65 10.04
CA GLU A 272 8.91 11.71 9.50
C GLU A 272 9.87 10.78 10.24
N ALA A 273 9.80 10.71 11.58
CA ALA A 273 10.63 9.81 12.37
C ALA A 273 10.36 8.33 12.07
N TYR A 274 9.10 7.97 11.80
CA TYR A 274 8.67 6.62 11.42
C TYR A 274 9.38 6.14 10.14
N ASN A 275 9.54 7.05 9.16
CA ASN A 275 10.28 6.80 7.93
C ASN A 275 11.80 6.98 8.09
N GLY A 276 12.23 7.97 8.87
CA GLY A 276 13.62 8.39 9.05
C GLY A 276 13.91 9.81 8.51
N PHE A 277 14.86 10.50 9.16
CA PHE A 277 15.26 11.88 8.86
C PHE A 277 16.34 12.02 7.77
N GLY A 278 16.77 10.92 7.13
CA GLY A 278 17.90 10.90 6.19
C GLY A 278 17.83 11.96 5.09
N THR A 279 16.64 12.21 4.54
CA THR A 279 16.40 13.25 3.51
C THR A 279 16.86 14.64 3.96
N ARG A 280 16.72 14.96 5.25
CA ARG A 280 17.14 16.26 5.80
C ARG A 280 18.65 16.45 5.83
N ASN A 281 19.43 15.36 5.87
CA ASN A 281 20.90 15.43 5.82
C ASN A 281 21.40 15.94 4.47
N HIS A 282 20.54 15.91 3.44
CA HIS A 282 20.83 16.41 2.10
C HIS A 282 20.14 17.75 1.80
N GLY A 283 19.56 18.41 2.80
CA GLY A 283 18.84 19.68 2.62
C GLY A 283 17.57 19.56 1.78
N ALA A 284 17.06 18.34 1.58
CA ALA A 284 15.88 18.07 0.77
C ALA A 284 14.60 18.06 1.61
N ILE A 285 13.48 18.32 0.95
CA ILE A 285 12.15 18.22 1.55
C ILE A 285 11.78 16.73 1.70
N PRO A 286 11.32 16.28 2.87
CA PRO A 286 10.93 14.88 3.09
C PRO A 286 9.82 14.42 2.14
N ASN A 287 10.16 13.59 1.14
CA ASN A 287 9.20 13.06 0.19
C ASN A 287 8.08 12.25 0.88
N TYR A 288 8.41 11.58 2.00
CA TYR A 288 7.47 10.81 2.80
C TYR A 288 6.30 11.65 3.32
N LEU A 289 6.53 12.94 3.59
CA LEU A 289 5.49 13.86 4.04
C LEU A 289 4.84 14.62 2.88
N TRP A 290 5.64 15.13 1.95
CA TRP A 290 5.23 16.25 1.09
C TRP A 290 5.15 15.92 -0.41
N ASN A 291 5.47 14.70 -0.84
CA ASN A 291 5.37 14.36 -2.25
C ASN A 291 3.92 14.53 -2.76
N PHE A 292 3.76 14.94 -4.02
CA PHE A 292 2.47 15.36 -4.64
C PHE A 292 1.86 16.65 -4.07
N SER A 293 2.64 17.46 -3.37
CA SER A 293 2.33 18.88 -3.17
C SER A 293 3.01 19.74 -4.24
N LYS A 294 2.69 21.03 -4.28
CA LYS A 294 3.41 22.02 -5.11
C LYS A 294 4.84 22.32 -4.63
N PHE A 295 5.27 21.78 -3.49
CA PHE A 295 6.65 21.97 -3.05
C PHE A 295 7.63 21.29 -4.02
N PRO A 296 8.86 21.82 -4.20
CA PRO A 296 9.86 21.24 -5.10
C PRO A 296 10.52 20.01 -4.49
N VAL A 297 9.73 18.98 -4.17
CA VAL A 297 10.17 17.73 -3.56
C VAL A 297 11.00 16.95 -4.56
N ARG A 298 12.26 16.71 -4.22
CA ARG A 298 13.19 15.86 -4.96
C ARG A 298 14.23 15.32 -4.00
N GLY A 299 14.82 14.18 -4.35
CA GLY A 299 15.80 13.53 -3.51
C GLY A 299 15.19 12.44 -2.65
N GLY A 300 15.90 11.34 -2.54
CA GLY A 300 15.48 10.19 -1.79
C GLY A 300 16.46 9.06 -1.94
N TYR A 301 16.12 7.93 -1.35
CA TYR A 301 16.92 6.73 -1.37
C TYR A 301 16.12 5.67 -2.10
N ASP A 302 16.70 5.08 -3.15
CA ASP A 302 16.07 3.98 -3.87
C ASP A 302 16.39 2.61 -3.24
N SER A 303 17.41 2.58 -2.41
CA SER A 303 17.79 1.46 -1.55
C SER A 303 18.54 1.97 -0.32
N ASP A 304 18.75 1.10 0.66
CA ASP A 304 19.44 1.45 1.89
C ASP A 304 20.84 2.02 1.60
N GLY A 305 21.12 3.20 2.17
CA GLY A 305 22.37 3.94 1.96
C GLY A 305 22.53 4.69 0.62
N HIS A 306 21.71 4.42 -0.41
CA HIS A 306 21.95 4.96 -1.76
C HIS A 306 21.15 6.23 -2.06
N TRP A 307 21.73 7.40 -1.76
CA TRP A 307 21.07 8.69 -2.03
C TRP A 307 21.05 9.02 -3.52
N LYS A 308 19.90 9.43 -4.02
CA LYS A 308 19.69 9.94 -5.38
C LYS A 308 19.11 11.36 -5.31
N PRO A 309 19.87 12.41 -5.65
CA PRO A 309 19.43 13.82 -5.55
C PRO A 309 18.18 14.16 -6.36
N ASN A 310 17.96 13.47 -7.48
CA ASN A 310 16.83 13.68 -8.38
C ASN A 310 15.76 12.59 -8.27
N TYR A 311 15.80 11.78 -7.21
CA TYR A 311 14.76 10.77 -6.98
C TYR A 311 13.41 11.45 -6.81
N LEU A 312 12.42 10.93 -7.53
CA LEU A 312 11.02 11.30 -7.40
C LEU A 312 10.28 10.08 -6.86
N SER A 313 9.67 10.23 -5.69
CA SER A 313 8.82 9.19 -5.15
C SER A 313 7.56 9.09 -6.02
N SER A 314 7.14 7.86 -6.29
CA SER A 314 5.83 7.62 -6.92
C SER A 314 4.71 7.82 -5.91
N GLN A 315 4.89 7.49 -4.63
CA GLN A 315 3.83 7.57 -3.62
C GLN A 315 3.58 8.99 -3.10
N CYS A 316 2.32 9.35 -2.91
CA CYS A 316 1.95 10.63 -2.30
C CYS A 316 2.40 10.73 -0.84
N GLY A 317 2.72 11.93 -0.39
CA GLY A 317 3.18 12.18 0.98
C GLY A 317 2.07 12.02 2.02
N ALA A 318 2.41 11.52 3.21
CA ALA A 318 1.47 11.33 4.32
C ALA A 318 0.82 12.66 4.77
N ALA A 319 1.58 13.76 4.79
CA ALA A 319 1.05 15.07 5.15
C ALA A 319 0.09 15.61 4.08
N VAL A 320 0.31 15.28 2.80
CA VAL A 320 -0.59 15.65 1.70
C VAL A 320 -1.94 14.95 1.86
N LEU A 321 -1.96 13.66 2.16
CA LEU A 321 -3.21 12.93 2.46
C LEU A 321 -3.92 13.51 3.70
N MET A 322 -3.19 13.78 4.78
CA MET A 322 -3.75 14.44 5.97
C MET A 322 -4.35 15.81 5.63
N LYS A 323 -3.68 16.61 4.77
CA LYS A 323 -4.20 17.91 4.32
C LYS A 323 -5.52 17.74 3.57
N LEU A 324 -5.64 16.76 2.68
CA LEU A 324 -6.93 16.50 2.01
C LEU A 324 -8.01 16.02 2.98
N LEU A 325 -7.68 15.16 3.94
CA LEU A 325 -8.63 14.73 4.98
C LEU A 325 -9.15 15.94 5.78
N ALA A 326 -8.26 16.86 6.18
CA ALA A 326 -8.61 18.08 6.89
C ALA A 326 -9.47 19.02 6.03
N ASN A 327 -9.08 19.23 4.77
CA ASN A 327 -9.84 20.08 3.82
C ASN A 327 -11.25 19.54 3.56
N GLN A 328 -11.47 18.22 3.69
CA GLN A 328 -12.79 17.59 3.56
C GLN A 328 -13.57 17.55 4.89
N GLY A 329 -13.03 18.11 5.97
CA GLY A 329 -13.66 18.11 7.30
C GLY A 329 -13.70 16.73 7.97
N LEU A 330 -12.93 15.75 7.48
CA LEU A 330 -12.89 14.40 8.04
C LEU A 330 -12.02 14.30 9.29
N ILE A 331 -11.09 15.24 9.47
CA ILE A 331 -10.25 15.39 10.66
C ILE A 331 -10.10 16.87 11.03
N SER A 332 -9.75 17.10 12.29
CA SER A 332 -9.31 18.40 12.79
C SER A 332 -7.81 18.32 13.10
N VAL A 333 -7.05 19.36 12.73
CA VAL A 333 -5.58 19.44 12.82
C VAL A 333 -5.11 20.79 13.32
#